data_AF-A0AAP1WEE6-F1
#
_entry.id   AF-A0AAP1WEE6-F1
#
_cell.length_a   1.000
_cell.length_b   1.000
_cell.length_c   1.000
_cell.angle_alpha   90.00
_cell.angle_beta   90.00
_cell.angle_gamma   90.00
#
_symmetry.space_group_name_H-M   'P 1'
#
loop_
_entity.id
_entity.type
_entity.pdbx_description
1 polymer ?
#
loop_
_entity_poly.entity_id
_entity_poly.type
_entity_poly.pdbx_seq_one_letter_code
_entity_poly.pdbx_strand_id
1 'polypeptide(L)'
;ALYAFPWGEEGTELAHATGPRQWQADAFREIRDHLQNPETRYQPLMLARASGHGIGKSAFISMLINWGMSTCEDCKVVVTANTDNQLRTKTWPEIIKWSNLAITKDWFTCTATAMYSNDPGHDKRWRADAIPWSEHNTEAFAGLHNERKRIIVVFDEASNIADLVWEVAEGALTDEDTEIIWVAFGNPTRNTGRFRECFRKYKHRWKCAQIDSRTVEGTNKQQLQKWVDDYGEDSDFVKIRVRGIFPDASELQFIPTGLTDEAMKRVVTAAQVAHAPVIIGGDPAYSGVDDAVIYLPQGLHSKV
;
A
#
# COMPACT_ATOMS: atom_id res chain seq x y z
N ALA A 1 -16.30 -9.72 3.70
CA ALA A 1 -16.62 -8.35 4.13
C ALA A 1 -18.12 -8.13 4.30
N LEU A 2 -18.94 -8.15 3.25
CA LEU A 2 -20.39 -7.83 3.36
C LEU A 2 -21.21 -8.74 4.29
N TYR A 3 -20.85 -10.02 4.41
CA TYR A 3 -21.65 -11.01 5.15
C TYR A 3 -21.03 -11.47 6.47
N ALA A 4 -19.75 -11.14 6.69
CA ALA A 4 -18.97 -11.72 7.78
C ALA A 4 -19.02 -10.88 9.08
N PHE A 5 -19.66 -9.72 9.05
CA PHE A 5 -19.71 -8.76 10.15
C PHE A 5 -21.15 -8.23 10.31
N PRO A 6 -21.54 -7.76 11.51
CA PRO A 6 -22.92 -7.39 11.85
C PRO A 6 -23.30 -5.99 11.34
N TRP A 7 -23.22 -5.78 10.02
CA TRP A 7 -23.54 -4.49 9.41
C TRP A 7 -25.00 -4.11 9.62
N GLY A 8 -25.26 -2.91 10.14
CA GLY A 8 -26.62 -2.41 10.36
C GLY A 8 -27.38 -3.09 11.49
N GLU A 9 -26.74 -4.00 12.24
CA GLU A 9 -27.39 -4.68 13.36
C GLU A 9 -27.41 -3.77 14.60
N GLU A 10 -28.61 -3.49 15.12
CA GLU A 10 -28.79 -2.68 16.33
C GLU A 10 -28.04 -3.28 17.53
N GLY A 11 -27.46 -2.41 18.35
CA GLY A 11 -26.68 -2.82 19.53
C GLY A 11 -25.24 -3.24 19.22
N THR A 12 -24.83 -3.26 17.94
CA THR A 12 -23.44 -3.54 17.54
C THR A 12 -22.69 -2.25 17.18
N GLU A 13 -21.35 -2.33 17.16
CA GLU A 13 -20.51 -1.21 16.73
C GLU A 13 -20.74 -0.80 15.26
N LEU A 14 -21.36 -1.67 14.45
CA LEU A 14 -21.60 -1.46 13.03
C LEU A 14 -23.06 -1.13 12.70
N ALA A 15 -23.89 -0.84 13.71
CA ALA A 15 -25.31 -0.46 13.53
C ALA A 15 -25.52 0.72 12.55
N HIS A 16 -24.54 1.62 12.45
CA HIS A 16 -24.59 2.81 11.59
C HIS A 16 -24.00 2.60 10.19
N ALA A 17 -23.45 1.41 9.90
CA ALA A 17 -22.75 1.11 8.66
C ALA A 17 -23.44 -0.04 7.92
N THR A 18 -23.65 0.12 6.61
CA THR A 18 -24.31 -0.88 5.76
C THR A 18 -23.34 -1.83 5.07
N GLY A 19 -22.03 -1.61 5.24
CA GLY A 19 -20.99 -2.41 4.59
C GLY A 19 -19.62 -1.72 4.59
N PRO A 20 -18.64 -2.34 3.91
CA PRO A 20 -17.34 -1.71 3.68
C PRO A 20 -17.50 -0.46 2.83
N ARG A 21 -16.58 0.50 3.02
CA ARG A 21 -16.54 1.72 2.24
C ARG A 21 -16.30 1.43 0.75
N GLN A 22 -16.68 2.33 -0.14
CA GLN A 22 -16.63 2.11 -1.58
C GLN A 22 -15.24 1.70 -2.06
N TRP A 23 -14.20 2.44 -1.67
CA TRP A 23 -12.82 2.11 -2.05
C TRP A 23 -12.36 0.75 -1.50
N GLN A 24 -12.84 0.36 -0.31
CA GLN A 24 -12.56 -0.94 0.29
C GLN A 24 -13.24 -2.05 -0.51
N ALA A 25 -14.50 -1.84 -0.90
CA ALA A 25 -15.25 -2.76 -1.74
C ALA A 25 -14.59 -2.91 -3.11
N ASP A 26 -14.08 -1.82 -3.70
CA ASP A 26 -13.33 -1.84 -4.96
C ASP A 26 -12.06 -2.69 -4.83
N ALA A 27 -11.27 -2.47 -3.78
CA ALA A 27 -10.06 -3.27 -3.51
C ALA A 27 -10.37 -4.75 -3.25
N PHE A 28 -11.45 -5.08 -2.53
CA PHE A 28 -11.89 -6.48 -2.38
C PHE A 28 -12.34 -7.10 -3.70
N ARG A 29 -12.96 -6.34 -4.60
CA ARG A 29 -13.29 -6.80 -5.95
C ARG A 29 -12.03 -7.09 -6.76
N GLU A 30 -11.00 -6.25 -6.68
CA GLU A 30 -9.71 -6.52 -7.33
C GLU A 30 -9.05 -7.82 -6.82
N ILE A 31 -9.16 -8.11 -5.53
CA ILE A 31 -8.67 -9.37 -4.93
C ILE A 31 -9.49 -10.55 -5.45
N ARG A 32 -10.82 -10.45 -5.41
CA ARG A 32 -11.72 -11.50 -5.91
C ARG A 32 -11.41 -11.81 -7.38
N ASP A 33 -11.36 -10.80 -8.24
CA ASP A 33 -11.21 -10.98 -9.69
C ASP A 33 -9.85 -11.61 -10.02
N HIS A 34 -8.79 -11.22 -9.28
CA HIS A 34 -7.47 -11.82 -9.42
C HIS A 34 -7.44 -13.30 -9.02
N LEU A 35 -8.10 -13.68 -7.94
CA LEU A 35 -8.11 -15.06 -7.45
C LEU A 35 -9.10 -15.97 -8.19
N GLN A 36 -10.13 -15.40 -8.81
CA GLN A 36 -11.10 -16.15 -9.62
C GLN A 36 -10.57 -16.44 -11.04
N ASN A 37 -9.65 -15.62 -11.54
CA ASN A 37 -9.03 -15.88 -12.85
C ASN A 37 -7.94 -16.96 -12.71
N PRO A 38 -8.06 -18.12 -13.38
CA PRO A 38 -7.08 -19.20 -13.33
C PRO A 38 -5.66 -18.79 -13.75
N GLU A 39 -5.53 -17.81 -14.64
CA GLU A 39 -4.23 -17.34 -15.14
C GLU A 39 -3.48 -16.49 -14.10
N THR A 40 -4.20 -15.82 -13.22
CA THR A 40 -3.62 -14.89 -12.23
C THR A 40 -3.67 -15.41 -10.80
N ARG A 41 -4.49 -16.41 -10.50
CA ARG A 41 -4.75 -16.91 -9.14
C ARG A 41 -3.50 -17.20 -8.32
N TYR A 42 -2.49 -17.77 -8.96
CA TYR A 42 -1.20 -18.14 -8.35
C TYR A 42 -0.07 -17.18 -8.71
N GLN A 43 -0.39 -16.05 -9.35
CA GLN A 43 0.53 -14.93 -9.52
C GLN A 43 0.37 -13.98 -8.32
N PRO A 44 1.45 -13.40 -7.80
CA PRO A 44 1.36 -12.44 -6.70
C PRO A 44 0.47 -11.23 -7.03
N LEU A 45 -0.56 -11.01 -6.21
CA LEU A 45 -1.35 -9.78 -6.26
C LEU A 45 -0.74 -8.73 -5.34
N MET A 46 -0.24 -7.64 -5.93
CA MET A 46 0.33 -6.52 -5.19
C MET A 46 -0.59 -5.29 -5.28
N LEU A 47 -1.10 -4.82 -4.15
CA LEU A 47 -1.95 -3.62 -4.04
C LEU A 47 -1.24 -2.51 -3.26
N ALA A 48 -1.11 -1.32 -3.85
CA ALA A 48 -0.63 -0.13 -3.12
C ALA A 48 -1.76 0.92 -3.04
N ARG A 49 -2.09 1.43 -1.85
CA ARG A 49 -3.02 2.56 -1.68
C ARG A 49 -2.38 3.68 -0.87
N ALA A 50 -2.12 4.79 -1.55
CA ALA A 50 -1.76 6.04 -0.90
C ALA A 50 -3.04 6.81 -0.59
N SER A 51 -3.16 7.39 0.59
CA SER A 51 -4.40 8.06 1.00
C SER A 51 -4.17 9.14 2.03
N GLY A 52 -5.15 10.02 2.18
CA GLY A 52 -5.26 10.90 3.33
C GLY A 52 -5.68 10.15 4.61
N HIS A 53 -6.00 10.93 5.65
CA HIS A 53 -6.40 10.38 6.95
C HIS A 53 -7.85 9.91 6.97
N GLY A 54 -8.14 8.95 7.85
CA GLY A 54 -9.50 8.60 8.24
C GLY A 54 -10.29 7.78 7.22
N ILE A 55 -9.67 7.25 6.16
CA ILE A 55 -10.37 6.49 5.10
C ILE A 55 -10.74 5.05 5.51
N GLY A 56 -10.28 4.56 6.66
CA GLY A 56 -10.56 3.20 7.14
C GLY A 56 -9.56 2.14 6.67
N LYS A 57 -8.26 2.47 6.54
CA LYS A 57 -7.20 1.52 6.12
C LYS A 57 -7.13 0.29 7.03
N SER A 58 -7.04 0.51 8.34
CA SER A 58 -6.91 -0.57 9.34
C SER A 58 -8.14 -1.48 9.38
N ALA A 59 -9.34 -0.94 9.14
CA ALA A 59 -10.55 -1.74 8.97
C ALA A 59 -10.48 -2.66 7.73
N PHE A 60 -9.99 -2.15 6.58
CA PHE A 60 -9.76 -2.97 5.39
C PHE A 60 -8.77 -4.11 5.68
N ILE A 61 -7.62 -3.78 6.28
CA ILE A 61 -6.60 -4.75 6.68
C ILE A 61 -7.24 -5.85 7.53
N SER A 62 -7.99 -5.46 8.56
CA SER A 62 -8.60 -6.41 9.48
C SER A 62 -9.64 -7.32 8.80
N MET A 63 -10.44 -6.76 7.90
CA MET A 63 -11.40 -7.53 7.10
C MET A 63 -10.72 -8.50 6.12
N LEU A 64 -9.61 -8.09 5.51
CA LEU A 64 -8.80 -8.92 4.62
C LEU A 64 -8.19 -10.11 5.37
N ILE A 65 -7.60 -9.85 6.54
CA ILE A 65 -6.98 -10.89 7.38
C ILE A 65 -8.03 -11.88 7.85
N ASN A 66 -9.17 -11.40 8.37
CA ASN A 66 -10.28 -12.27 8.79
C ASN A 66 -10.78 -13.14 7.64
N TRP A 67 -10.96 -12.59 6.44
CA TRP A 67 -11.35 -13.37 5.26
C TRP A 67 -10.29 -14.39 4.88
N GLY A 68 -9.01 -13.98 4.83
CA GLY A 68 -7.88 -14.83 4.47
C GLY A 68 -7.80 -16.04 5.38
N MET A 69 -7.81 -15.77 6.67
CA MET A 69 -7.79 -16.76 7.74
C MET A 69 -9.04 -17.64 7.72
N SER A 70 -10.24 -17.10 7.54
CA SER A 70 -11.48 -17.90 7.60
C SER A 70 -11.76 -18.75 6.35
N THR A 71 -11.07 -18.51 5.24
CA THR A 71 -11.40 -19.18 3.94
C THR A 71 -10.26 -20.02 3.37
N CYS A 72 -9.14 -20.12 4.07
CA CYS A 72 -8.02 -20.97 3.70
C CYS A 72 -7.40 -21.56 4.97
N GLU A 73 -7.60 -22.87 5.15
CA GLU A 73 -6.91 -23.63 6.19
C GLU A 73 -5.40 -23.46 6.05
N ASP A 74 -4.71 -23.22 7.17
CA ASP A 74 -3.28 -22.96 7.24
C ASP A 74 -2.85 -21.66 6.52
N CYS A 75 -3.74 -20.68 6.38
CA CYS A 75 -3.36 -19.35 5.91
C CYS A 75 -2.30 -18.73 6.83
N LYS A 76 -1.26 -18.16 6.22
CA LYS A 76 -0.24 -17.38 6.91
C LYS A 76 -0.37 -15.91 6.56
N VAL A 77 -0.35 -15.08 7.59
CA VAL A 77 -0.41 -13.62 7.43
C VAL A 77 0.71 -12.97 8.22
N VAL A 78 1.41 -12.03 7.60
CA VAL A 78 2.36 -11.16 8.30
C VAL A 78 1.88 -9.72 8.18
N VAL A 79 1.84 -9.04 9.31
CA VAL A 79 1.44 -7.63 9.40
C VAL A 79 2.59 -6.84 9.98
N THR A 80 2.97 -5.79 9.29
CA THR A 80 3.96 -4.86 9.79
C THR A 80 3.52 -3.42 9.62
N ALA A 81 4.13 -2.54 10.40
CA ALA A 81 3.90 -1.11 10.33
C ALA A 81 5.24 -0.36 10.47
N ASN A 82 5.22 0.96 10.32
CA ASN A 82 6.41 1.80 10.50
C ASN A 82 7.18 1.53 11.82
N THR A 83 6.49 1.36 12.95
CA THR A 83 7.13 1.06 14.24
C THR A 83 6.40 -0.05 14.99
N ASP A 84 7.12 -0.79 15.83
CA ASP A 84 6.52 -1.82 16.71
C ASP A 84 5.40 -1.23 17.59
N ASN A 85 5.63 -0.03 18.15
CA ASN A 85 4.63 0.65 18.96
C ASN A 85 3.37 0.98 18.15
N GLN A 86 3.51 1.46 16.91
CA GLN A 86 2.37 1.74 16.05
C GLN A 86 1.61 0.45 15.69
N LEU A 87 2.34 -0.62 15.35
CA LEU A 87 1.76 -1.93 15.06
C LEU A 87 0.91 -2.43 16.24
N ARG A 88 1.46 -2.40 17.45
CA ARG A 88 0.80 -2.90 18.68
C ARG A 88 -0.31 -2.02 19.23
N THR A 89 -0.23 -0.70 19.03
CA THR A 89 -1.18 0.25 19.66
C THR A 89 -2.21 0.82 18.69
N LYS A 90 -2.06 0.61 17.38
CA LYS A 90 -2.98 1.13 16.36
C LYS A 90 -3.51 0.02 15.46
N THR A 91 -2.64 -0.64 14.69
CA THR A 91 -3.07 -1.60 13.66
C THR A 91 -3.61 -2.89 14.29
N TRP A 92 -2.89 -3.47 15.24
CA TRP A 92 -3.26 -4.75 15.84
C TRP A 92 -4.53 -4.71 16.72
N PRO A 93 -4.76 -3.67 17.55
CA PRO A 93 -6.01 -3.53 18.29
C PRO A 93 -7.24 -3.46 17.36
N GLU A 94 -7.10 -2.83 16.19
CA GLU A 94 -8.17 -2.82 15.19
C GLU A 94 -8.42 -4.25 14.65
N ILE A 95 -7.37 -5.03 14.37
CA ILE A 95 -7.50 -6.44 13.95
C ILE A 95 -8.27 -7.26 15.00
N ILE A 96 -7.94 -7.10 16.28
CA ILE A 96 -8.65 -7.77 17.38
C ILE A 96 -10.13 -7.36 17.40
N LYS A 97 -10.42 -6.06 17.31
CA LYS A 97 -11.80 -5.54 17.27
C LYS A 97 -12.60 -6.19 16.14
N TRP A 98 -12.09 -6.19 14.91
CA TRP A 98 -12.80 -6.78 13.78
C TRP A 98 -12.90 -8.30 13.87
N SER A 99 -11.89 -8.99 14.42
CA SER A 99 -11.98 -10.43 14.69
C SER A 99 -13.14 -10.75 15.64
N ASN A 100 -13.31 -9.97 16.71
CA ASN A 100 -14.42 -10.13 17.65
C ASN A 100 -15.80 -9.84 17.04
N LEU A 101 -15.85 -9.00 16.00
CA LEU A 101 -17.06 -8.70 15.24
C LEU A 101 -17.35 -9.75 14.15
N ALA A 102 -16.39 -10.61 13.81
CA ALA A 102 -16.56 -11.58 12.75
C ALA A 102 -17.50 -12.72 13.18
N ILE A 103 -18.30 -13.24 12.24
CA ILE A 103 -19.08 -14.47 12.47
C ILE A 103 -18.18 -15.69 12.80
N THR A 104 -16.90 -15.62 12.45
CA THR A 104 -15.88 -16.65 12.70
C THR A 104 -15.03 -16.36 13.94
N LYS A 105 -15.43 -15.43 14.81
CA LYS A 105 -14.66 -15.03 16.00
C LYS A 105 -14.20 -16.23 16.84
N ASP A 106 -15.02 -17.26 16.97
CA ASP A 106 -14.76 -18.41 17.85
C ASP A 106 -13.75 -19.40 17.23
N TRP A 107 -13.37 -19.22 15.95
CA TRP A 107 -12.41 -20.07 15.24
C TRP A 107 -10.96 -19.69 15.57
N PHE A 108 -10.71 -18.47 16.05
CA PHE A 108 -9.37 -17.95 16.24
C PHE A 108 -9.20 -17.36 17.64
N THR A 109 -8.02 -17.55 18.23
CA THR A 109 -7.62 -16.82 19.43
C THR A 109 -6.75 -15.64 19.02
N CYS A 110 -7.12 -14.43 19.46
CA CYS A 110 -6.34 -13.22 19.28
C CYS A 110 -5.57 -12.85 20.56
N THR A 111 -4.27 -12.65 20.43
CA THR A 111 -3.38 -12.08 21.46
C THR A 111 -2.95 -10.68 21.05
N ALA A 112 -2.09 -10.04 21.85
CA ALA A 112 -1.53 -8.73 21.54
C ALA A 112 -0.64 -8.69 20.28
N THR A 113 -0.23 -9.85 19.74
CA THR A 113 0.69 -9.93 18.59
C THR A 113 0.37 -11.01 17.58
N ALA A 114 -0.58 -11.88 17.84
CA ALA A 114 -0.88 -13.00 16.96
C ALA A 114 -2.35 -13.34 17.00
N MET A 115 -2.87 -13.81 15.88
CA MET A 115 -4.19 -14.43 15.76
C MET A 115 -3.99 -15.81 15.16
N TYR A 116 -4.42 -16.87 15.85
CA TYR A 116 -4.14 -18.24 15.42
C TYR A 116 -5.37 -19.13 15.54
N SER A 117 -5.42 -20.20 14.75
CA SER A 117 -6.54 -21.15 14.75
C SER A 117 -6.70 -21.88 16.08
N ASN A 118 -7.95 -22.04 16.51
CA ASN A 118 -8.35 -22.87 17.64
C ASN A 118 -8.45 -24.36 17.26
N ASP A 119 -8.29 -24.69 15.98
CA ASP A 119 -8.30 -26.07 15.49
C ASP A 119 -7.06 -26.83 16.01
N PRO A 120 -7.23 -27.99 16.70
CA PRO A 120 -6.12 -28.72 17.29
C PRO A 120 -4.95 -29.01 16.33
N GLY A 121 -3.77 -28.49 16.65
CA GLY A 121 -2.54 -28.71 15.89
C GLY A 121 -2.29 -27.71 14.75
N HIS A 122 -3.19 -26.74 14.54
CA HIS A 122 -3.04 -25.71 13.51
C HIS A 122 -2.55 -24.35 14.04
N ASP A 123 -2.46 -24.16 15.36
CA ASP A 123 -2.09 -22.91 16.04
C ASP A 123 -0.75 -22.30 15.57
N LYS A 124 0.21 -23.14 15.16
CA LYS A 124 1.53 -22.69 14.67
C LYS A 124 1.60 -22.39 13.18
N ARG A 125 0.67 -22.91 12.38
CA ARG A 125 0.71 -22.83 10.90
C ARG A 125 -0.41 -21.99 10.30
N TRP A 126 -1.56 -21.94 10.97
CA TRP A 126 -2.71 -21.12 10.59
C TRP A 126 -2.75 -19.89 11.50
N ARG A 127 -2.02 -18.86 11.12
CA ARG A 127 -1.81 -17.68 11.97
C ARG A 127 -1.55 -16.39 11.20
N ALA A 128 -1.93 -15.30 11.83
CA ALA A 128 -1.52 -13.94 11.50
C ALA A 128 -0.61 -13.40 12.60
N ASP A 129 0.51 -12.80 12.23
CA ASP A 129 1.50 -12.28 13.16
C ASP A 129 1.80 -10.80 12.95
N ALA A 130 1.88 -10.06 14.05
CA ALA A 130 2.46 -8.73 14.12
C ALA A 130 4.00 -8.86 14.12
N ILE A 131 4.62 -8.56 12.98
CA ILE A 131 6.07 -8.62 12.81
C ILE A 131 6.64 -7.20 12.87
N PRO A 132 7.29 -6.80 13.98
CA PRO A 132 8.08 -5.58 14.00
C PRO A 132 9.33 -5.74 13.14
N TRP A 133 9.84 -4.63 12.63
CA TRP A 133 11.09 -4.60 11.87
C TRP A 133 12.04 -3.53 12.42
N SER A 134 13.31 -3.73 12.14
CA SER A 134 14.33 -2.68 12.18
C SER A 134 15.28 -2.90 11.01
N GLU A 135 16.02 -1.86 10.60
CA GLU A 135 17.00 -2.00 9.50
C GLU A 135 18.09 -3.04 9.79
N HIS A 136 18.32 -3.36 11.07
CA HIS A 136 19.30 -4.35 11.51
C HIS A 136 18.72 -5.76 11.70
N ASN A 137 17.40 -5.93 11.61
CA ASN A 137 16.74 -7.21 11.79
C ASN A 137 15.49 -7.32 10.92
N THR A 138 15.71 -7.65 9.64
CA THR A 138 14.66 -7.87 8.63
C THR A 138 14.36 -9.35 8.38
N GLU A 139 15.06 -10.27 9.06
CA GLU A 139 14.98 -11.72 8.84
C GLU A 139 13.57 -12.30 9.10
N ALA A 140 12.77 -11.65 9.95
CA ALA A 140 11.42 -12.10 10.28
C ALA A 140 10.44 -12.08 9.10
N PHE A 141 10.80 -11.40 7.99
CA PHE A 141 10.03 -11.42 6.74
C PHE A 141 10.54 -12.46 5.74
N ALA A 142 11.72 -13.03 5.99
CA ALA A 142 12.28 -14.10 5.17
C ALA A 142 11.58 -15.42 5.48
N GLY A 143 11.52 -16.33 4.49
CA GLY A 143 11.03 -17.69 4.73
C GLY A 143 9.51 -17.81 4.92
N LEU A 144 8.74 -16.78 4.57
CA LEU A 144 7.28 -16.86 4.50
C LEU A 144 6.88 -17.73 3.29
N HIS A 145 6.93 -19.04 3.49
CA HIS A 145 6.51 -20.06 2.53
C HIS A 145 5.25 -20.78 3.05
N ASN A 146 4.32 -21.05 2.15
CA ASN A 146 3.06 -21.71 2.44
C ASN A 146 2.51 -22.40 1.19
N GLU A 147 3.32 -23.32 0.64
CA GLU A 147 3.08 -23.97 -0.66
C GLU A 147 1.62 -24.44 -0.79
N ARG A 148 0.98 -24.12 -1.91
CA ARG A 148 -0.42 -24.48 -2.24
C ARG A 148 -1.50 -23.89 -1.33
N LYS A 149 -1.15 -23.00 -0.41
CA LYS A 149 -2.07 -22.35 0.53
C LYS A 149 -2.11 -20.85 0.24
N ARG A 150 -2.39 -20.02 1.26
CA ARG A 150 -2.49 -18.57 1.14
C ARG A 150 -1.48 -17.85 2.02
N ILE A 151 -0.85 -16.84 1.44
CA ILE A 151 0.01 -15.87 2.11
C ILE A 151 -0.59 -14.48 1.96
N ILE A 152 -0.71 -13.75 3.07
CA ILE A 152 -1.07 -12.32 3.04
C ILE A 152 0.02 -11.51 3.73
N VAL A 153 0.63 -10.60 2.98
CA VAL A 153 1.62 -9.64 3.49
C VAL A 153 0.96 -8.28 3.60
N VAL A 154 1.00 -7.68 4.78
CA VAL A 154 0.37 -6.37 5.04
C VAL A 154 1.42 -5.39 5.54
N PHE A 155 1.59 -4.30 4.79
CA PHE A 155 2.42 -3.16 5.17
C PHE A 155 1.50 -1.97 5.47
N ASP A 156 1.36 -1.62 6.75
CA ASP A 156 0.64 -0.42 7.21
C ASP A 156 1.63 0.74 7.43
N GLU A 157 1.21 1.98 7.18
CA GLU A 157 2.11 3.13 7.05
C GLU A 157 3.36 2.88 6.18
N ALA A 158 3.14 2.24 5.04
CA ALA A 158 4.15 1.76 4.10
C ALA A 158 5.17 2.82 3.66
N SER A 159 4.81 4.11 3.68
CA SER A 159 5.72 5.19 3.29
C SER A 159 6.98 5.31 4.17
N ASN A 160 6.96 4.78 5.39
CA ASN A 160 8.10 4.86 6.31
C ASN A 160 8.78 3.50 6.56
N ILE A 161 8.31 2.42 5.93
CA ILE A 161 8.95 1.11 6.00
C ILE A 161 10.24 1.14 5.15
N ALA A 162 11.37 0.74 5.72
CA ALA A 162 12.66 0.75 5.05
C ALA A 162 12.71 -0.22 3.86
N ASP A 163 13.41 0.17 2.81
CA ASP A 163 13.48 -0.55 1.53
C ASP A 163 13.95 -2.00 1.69
N LEU A 164 14.88 -2.28 2.60
CA LEU A 164 15.36 -3.63 2.91
C LEU A 164 14.24 -4.58 3.37
N VAL A 165 13.23 -4.08 4.10
CA VAL A 165 12.09 -4.91 4.54
C VAL A 165 11.24 -5.32 3.34
N TRP A 166 11.09 -4.45 2.35
CA TRP A 166 10.41 -4.78 1.10
C TRP A 166 11.19 -5.81 0.29
N GLU A 167 12.51 -5.66 0.19
CA GLU A 167 13.37 -6.60 -0.52
C GLU A 167 13.29 -8.00 0.08
N VAL A 168 13.31 -8.12 1.41
CA VAL A 168 13.15 -9.42 2.08
C VAL A 168 11.74 -9.97 1.88
N ALA A 169 10.70 -9.14 1.98
CA ALA A 169 9.32 -9.57 1.76
C ALA A 169 9.05 -10.00 0.30
N GLU A 170 9.77 -9.48 -0.68
CA GLU A 170 9.71 -9.97 -2.07
C GLU A 170 10.12 -11.45 -2.18
N GLY A 171 10.95 -11.96 -1.26
CA GLY A 171 11.30 -13.37 -1.18
C GLY A 171 10.10 -14.30 -0.92
N ALA A 172 9.03 -13.81 -0.30
CA ALA A 172 7.80 -14.56 -0.08
C ALA A 172 6.97 -14.78 -1.36
N LEU A 173 7.28 -14.05 -2.43
CA LEU A 173 6.49 -14.03 -3.67
C LEU A 173 6.81 -15.19 -4.63
N THR A 174 7.74 -16.07 -4.27
CA THR A 174 8.29 -17.11 -5.15
C THR A 174 7.66 -18.49 -4.93
N ASP A 175 6.69 -18.60 -4.03
CA ASP A 175 6.08 -19.86 -3.63
C ASP A 175 5.11 -20.39 -4.70
N GLU A 176 5.33 -21.62 -5.16
CA GLU A 176 4.57 -22.22 -6.27
C GLU A 176 3.16 -22.65 -5.83
N ASP A 177 2.19 -22.50 -6.75
CA ASP A 177 0.78 -22.81 -6.55
C ASP A 177 0.14 -22.14 -5.31
N THR A 178 0.75 -21.07 -4.80
CA THR A 178 0.31 -20.35 -3.60
C THR A 178 -0.46 -19.09 -3.97
N GLU A 179 -1.56 -18.82 -3.26
CA GLU A 179 -2.27 -17.55 -3.35
C GLU A 179 -1.52 -16.48 -2.53
N ILE A 180 -0.88 -15.53 -3.21
CA ILE A 180 -0.05 -14.51 -2.56
C ILE A 180 -0.70 -13.14 -2.75
N ILE A 181 -1.02 -12.48 -1.63
CA ILE A 181 -1.60 -11.14 -1.61
C ILE A 181 -0.69 -10.24 -0.79
N TRP A 182 -0.13 -9.22 -1.41
CA TRP A 182 0.63 -8.18 -0.71
C TRP A 182 -0.10 -6.86 -0.82
N VAL A 183 -0.49 -6.30 0.33
CA VAL A 183 -1.10 -4.99 0.41
C VAL A 183 -0.18 -4.01 1.14
N ALA A 184 0.00 -2.84 0.55
CA ALA A 184 0.76 -1.73 1.11
C ALA A 184 -0.10 -0.48 1.20
N PHE A 185 -0.29 0.03 2.42
CA PHE A 185 -1.12 1.18 2.70
C PHE A 185 -0.34 2.21 3.49
N GLY A 186 -0.57 3.49 3.21
CA GLY A 186 0.03 4.55 4.00
C GLY A 186 -0.37 5.93 3.54
N ASN A 187 -0.13 6.89 4.41
CA ASN A 187 -0.05 8.27 3.98
C ASN A 187 1.28 8.47 3.23
N PRO A 188 1.28 9.10 2.03
CA PRO A 188 2.47 9.19 1.18
C PRO A 188 3.44 10.29 1.66
N THR A 189 4.02 10.14 2.85
CA THR A 189 4.80 11.18 3.53
C THR A 189 6.17 11.44 2.92
N ARG A 190 6.73 10.49 2.17
CA ARG A 190 8.08 10.58 1.59
C ARG A 190 8.02 10.54 0.07
N ASN A 191 8.71 11.45 -0.61
CA ASN A 191 8.87 11.43 -2.08
C ASN A 191 9.93 10.41 -2.57
N THR A 192 10.44 9.56 -1.68
CA THR A 192 11.46 8.53 -1.95
C THR A 192 11.12 7.23 -1.21
N GLY A 193 11.82 6.16 -1.53
CA GLY A 193 11.65 4.83 -0.93
C GLY A 193 10.65 3.94 -1.69
N ARG A 194 10.59 2.67 -1.30
CA ARG A 194 9.89 1.62 -2.05
C ARG A 194 8.40 1.90 -2.24
N PHE A 195 7.73 2.47 -1.24
CA PHE A 195 6.31 2.80 -1.36
C PHE A 195 6.04 3.84 -2.46
N ARG A 196 6.91 4.86 -2.63
CA ARG A 196 6.81 5.80 -3.76
C ARG A 196 7.04 5.09 -5.09
N GLU A 197 8.00 4.17 -5.13
CA GLU A 197 8.34 3.42 -6.34
C GLU A 197 7.26 2.44 -6.79
N CYS A 198 6.37 1.98 -5.90
CA CYS A 198 5.14 1.27 -6.29
C CYS A 198 4.32 2.09 -7.32
N PHE A 199 4.26 3.41 -7.16
CA PHE A 199 3.49 4.33 -8.03
C PHE A 199 4.31 4.85 -9.23
N ARG A 200 5.59 4.47 -9.35
CA ARG A 200 6.49 4.90 -10.42
C ARG A 200 7.14 3.71 -11.12
N LYS A 201 8.36 3.35 -10.74
CA LYS A 201 9.16 2.28 -11.38
C LYS A 201 8.43 0.94 -11.38
N TYR A 202 7.73 0.60 -10.30
CA TYR A 202 7.08 -0.70 -10.12
C TYR A 202 5.56 -0.68 -10.39
N LYS A 203 5.02 0.38 -11.00
CA LYS A 203 3.58 0.49 -11.32
C LYS A 203 3.03 -0.62 -12.21
N HIS A 204 3.91 -1.31 -12.94
CA HIS A 204 3.54 -2.44 -13.79
C HIS A 204 3.28 -3.73 -12.99
N ARG A 205 3.78 -3.80 -11.74
CA ARG A 205 3.58 -4.92 -10.81
C ARG A 205 2.50 -4.61 -9.77
N TRP A 206 2.40 -3.35 -9.35
CA TRP A 206 1.48 -2.91 -8.31
C TRP A 206 0.20 -2.34 -8.90
N LYS A 207 -0.96 -2.85 -8.47
CA LYS A 207 -2.22 -2.14 -8.67
C LYS A 207 -2.27 -0.98 -7.69
N CYS A 208 -2.11 0.24 -8.18
CA CYS A 208 -1.99 1.45 -7.37
C CYS A 208 -3.28 2.27 -7.35
N ALA A 209 -3.61 2.90 -6.22
CA ALA A 209 -4.56 4.00 -6.19
C ALA A 209 -4.17 5.09 -5.18
N GLN A 210 -4.50 6.33 -5.51
CA GLN A 210 -4.36 7.49 -4.63
C GLN A 210 -5.76 7.97 -4.24
N ILE A 211 -6.08 7.88 -2.95
CA ILE A 211 -7.44 8.06 -2.44
C ILE A 211 -7.52 9.39 -1.70
N ASP A 212 -8.32 10.31 -2.24
CA ASP A 212 -8.67 11.56 -1.59
C ASP A 212 -9.68 11.30 -0.46
N SER A 213 -9.33 11.64 0.77
CA SER A 213 -10.21 11.49 1.93
C SER A 213 -11.55 12.22 1.76
N ARG A 214 -11.63 13.25 0.92
CA ARG A 214 -12.86 14.00 0.62
C ARG A 214 -13.86 13.22 -0.22
N THR A 215 -13.47 12.14 -0.89
CA THR A 215 -14.41 11.28 -1.62
C THR A 215 -14.92 10.10 -0.78
N VAL A 216 -14.25 9.78 0.32
CA VAL A 216 -14.56 8.61 1.16
C VAL A 216 -15.66 8.89 2.19
N GLU A 217 -16.70 8.07 2.23
CA GLU A 217 -17.77 8.15 3.22
C GLU A 217 -17.26 8.07 4.67
N GLY A 218 -17.96 8.73 5.60
CA GLY A 218 -17.62 8.71 7.03
C GLY A 218 -16.38 9.50 7.44
N THR A 219 -15.66 10.16 6.52
CA THR A 219 -14.59 11.11 6.90
C THR A 219 -15.17 12.47 7.28
N ASN A 220 -14.50 13.20 8.18
CA ASN A 220 -14.91 14.55 8.58
C ASN A 220 -14.56 15.61 7.49
N LYS A 221 -15.47 15.82 6.53
CA LYS A 221 -15.28 16.75 5.40
C LYS A 221 -15.04 18.18 5.83
N GLN A 222 -15.68 18.62 6.91
CA GLN A 222 -15.52 19.98 7.44
C GLN A 222 -14.09 20.20 7.94
N GLN A 223 -13.52 19.24 8.67
CA GLN A 223 -12.14 19.33 9.13
C GLN A 223 -11.14 19.27 7.97
N LEU A 224 -11.40 18.43 6.96
CA LEU A 224 -10.56 18.38 5.77
C LEU A 224 -10.59 19.72 5.01
N GLN A 225 -11.75 20.35 4.90
CA GLN A 225 -11.89 21.66 4.26
C GLN A 225 -11.12 22.75 5.03
N LYS A 226 -11.20 22.77 6.37
CA LYS A 226 -10.39 23.70 7.18
C LYS A 226 -8.90 23.58 6.89
N TRP A 227 -8.37 22.36 6.74
CA TRP A 227 -6.97 22.18 6.35
C TRP A 227 -6.66 22.69 4.94
N VAL A 228 -7.60 22.57 4.00
CA VAL A 228 -7.44 23.16 2.66
C VAL A 228 -7.42 24.68 2.75
N ASP A 229 -8.28 25.28 3.57
CA ASP A 229 -8.36 26.73 3.75
C ASP A 229 -7.10 27.28 4.46
N ASP A 230 -6.58 26.56 5.46
CA ASP A 230 -5.41 26.96 6.26
C ASP A 230 -4.08 26.83 5.50
N TYR A 231 -3.89 25.72 4.76
CA TYR A 231 -2.60 25.39 4.15
C TYR A 231 -2.58 25.55 2.62
N GLY A 232 -3.73 25.63 1.96
CA GLY A 232 -3.87 25.67 0.50
C GLY A 232 -3.86 24.28 -0.16
N GLU A 233 -4.67 24.13 -1.22
CA GLU A 233 -4.94 22.85 -1.93
C GLU A 233 -3.67 22.13 -2.44
N ASP A 234 -2.64 22.89 -2.80
CA ASP A 234 -1.40 22.37 -3.38
C ASP A 234 -0.24 22.28 -2.38
N SER A 235 -0.48 22.58 -1.10
CA SER A 235 0.51 22.34 -0.05
C SER A 235 0.79 20.85 0.11
N ASP A 236 2.04 20.49 0.45
CA ASP A 236 2.41 19.11 0.75
C ASP A 236 1.58 18.56 1.92
N PHE A 237 1.19 19.43 2.87
CA PHE A 237 0.28 19.06 3.95
C PHE A 237 -1.04 18.52 3.40
N VAL A 238 -1.71 19.24 2.51
CA VAL A 238 -2.99 18.82 1.93
C VAL A 238 -2.82 17.64 0.98
N LYS A 239 -1.78 17.65 0.14
CA LYS A 239 -1.44 16.53 -0.74
C LYS A 239 -1.35 15.22 0.05
N ILE A 240 -0.57 15.20 1.13
CA ILE A 240 -0.32 14.00 1.93
C ILE A 240 -1.53 13.62 2.80
N ARG A 241 -2.09 14.60 3.52
CA ARG A 241 -3.06 14.32 4.59
C ARG A 241 -4.50 14.25 4.13
N VAL A 242 -4.81 14.85 2.98
CA VAL A 242 -6.16 14.88 2.39
C VAL A 242 -6.19 14.09 1.09
N ARG A 243 -5.35 14.46 0.11
CA ARG A 243 -5.46 13.96 -1.27
C ARG A 243 -4.83 12.58 -1.50
N GLY A 244 -3.97 12.11 -0.59
CA GLY A 244 -3.21 10.87 -0.80
C GLY A 244 -2.18 10.99 -1.93
N ILE A 245 -1.65 12.20 -2.11
CA ILE A 245 -0.63 12.53 -3.10
C ILE A 245 0.71 12.72 -2.40
N PHE A 246 1.74 12.08 -2.95
CA PHE A 246 3.10 12.24 -2.50
C PHE A 246 3.58 13.69 -2.69
N PRO A 247 4.42 14.23 -1.78
CA PRO A 247 4.90 15.61 -1.89
C PRO A 247 5.78 15.82 -3.13
N ASP A 248 5.84 17.06 -3.62
CA ASP A 248 6.60 17.38 -4.84
C ASP A 248 8.11 17.42 -4.61
N ALA A 249 8.54 17.67 -3.38
CA ALA A 249 9.93 17.83 -3.00
C ALA A 249 10.28 16.88 -1.84
N SER A 250 11.40 16.19 -1.97
CA SER A 250 12.27 15.99 -0.81
C SER A 250 12.80 17.37 -0.40
N GLU A 251 12.96 17.67 0.89
CA GLU A 251 13.61 18.92 1.36
C GLU A 251 15.01 19.15 0.72
N LEU A 252 15.59 18.11 0.10
CA LEU A 252 16.88 18.11 -0.59
C LEU A 252 16.78 18.21 -2.13
N GLN A 253 15.59 18.32 -2.71
CA GLN A 253 15.39 18.26 -4.16
C GLN A 253 15.46 19.66 -4.79
N PHE A 254 16.48 19.91 -5.63
CA PHE A 254 16.67 21.20 -6.29
C PHE A 254 15.60 21.52 -7.36
N ILE A 255 15.06 20.50 -8.02
CA ILE A 255 14.00 20.64 -9.04
C ILE A 255 12.72 19.94 -8.56
N PRO A 256 11.66 20.68 -8.18
CA PRO A 256 10.38 20.13 -7.76
C PRO A 256 9.74 19.19 -8.78
N THR A 257 9.16 18.09 -8.31
CA THR A 257 8.54 17.08 -9.18
C THR A 257 7.32 17.64 -9.94
N GLY A 258 6.55 18.55 -9.33
CA GLY A 258 5.44 19.23 -10.01
C GLY A 258 5.89 20.00 -11.26
N LEU A 259 7.08 20.59 -11.25
CA LEU A 259 7.64 21.27 -12.43
C LEU A 259 8.06 20.26 -13.50
N THR A 260 8.63 19.11 -13.12
CA THR A 260 9.05 18.08 -14.08
C THR A 260 7.86 17.38 -14.70
N ASP A 261 6.83 17.04 -13.92
CA ASP A 261 5.64 16.34 -14.40
C ASP A 261 4.86 17.19 -15.41
N GLU A 262 4.70 18.50 -15.12
CA GLU A 262 4.10 19.43 -16.07
C GLU A 262 4.99 19.68 -17.29
N ALA A 263 6.31 19.75 -17.12
CA ALA A 263 7.23 19.86 -18.25
C ALA A 263 7.18 18.64 -19.19
N MET A 264 7.09 17.42 -18.64
CA MET A 264 7.02 16.17 -19.41
C MET A 264 5.72 16.05 -20.23
N LYS A 265 4.63 16.70 -19.81
CA LYS A 265 3.36 16.73 -20.56
C LYS A 265 3.33 17.76 -21.67
N ARG A 266 4.28 18.70 -21.73
CA ARG A 266 4.28 19.77 -22.75
C ARG A 266 4.57 19.20 -24.12
N VAL A 267 3.68 19.45 -25.06
CA VAL A 267 3.89 19.15 -26.48
C VAL A 267 4.66 20.32 -27.10
N VAL A 268 5.91 20.06 -27.49
CA VAL A 268 6.77 21.01 -28.19
C VAL A 268 6.85 20.63 -29.66
N THR A 269 6.54 21.58 -30.54
CA THR A 269 6.58 21.38 -32.00
C THR A 269 7.92 21.77 -32.59
N ALA A 270 8.30 21.15 -33.72
CA ALA A 270 9.56 21.46 -34.41
C ALA A 270 9.69 22.95 -34.76
N ALA A 271 8.60 23.61 -35.15
CA ALA A 271 8.61 25.04 -35.47
C ALA A 271 8.97 25.93 -34.26
N GLN A 272 8.57 25.53 -33.04
CA GLN A 272 8.84 26.28 -31.82
C GLN A 272 10.31 26.26 -31.41
N VAL A 273 11.08 25.25 -31.83
CA VAL A 273 12.47 25.05 -31.41
C VAL A 273 13.48 25.16 -32.55
N ALA A 274 13.02 25.35 -33.79
CA ALA A 274 13.88 25.44 -34.98
C ALA A 274 14.94 26.55 -34.90
N HIS A 275 14.67 27.63 -34.15
CA HIS A 275 15.60 28.73 -33.94
C HIS A 275 16.70 28.41 -32.92
N ALA A 276 16.52 27.36 -32.11
CA ALA A 276 17.42 27.02 -31.03
C ALA A 276 18.51 26.04 -31.52
N PRO A 277 19.74 26.16 -30.99
CA PRO A 277 20.81 25.22 -31.31
C PRO A 277 20.49 23.83 -30.77
N VAL A 278 20.98 22.81 -31.48
CA VAL A 278 21.03 21.44 -30.96
C VAL A 278 22.27 21.31 -30.09
N ILE A 279 22.05 20.94 -28.83
CA ILE A 279 23.10 20.67 -27.86
C ILE A 279 23.18 19.14 -27.70
N ILE A 280 24.35 18.61 -27.38
CA ILE A 280 24.51 17.20 -27.01
C ILE A 280 25.18 17.18 -25.63
N GLY A 281 24.49 16.58 -24.66
CA GLY A 281 25.04 16.28 -23.34
C GLY A 281 25.32 14.78 -23.24
N GLY A 282 26.42 14.43 -22.58
CA GLY A 282 26.75 13.04 -22.28
C GLY A 282 27.07 12.89 -20.81
N ASP A 283 26.40 11.95 -20.15
CA ASP A 283 26.77 11.40 -18.86
C ASP A 283 27.35 10.00 -19.12
N PRO A 284 28.69 9.84 -19.13
CA PRO A 284 29.31 8.58 -19.49
C PRO A 284 29.14 7.50 -18.41
N ALA A 285 28.50 7.80 -17.27
CA ALA A 285 28.53 6.97 -16.07
C ALA A 285 29.97 6.62 -15.64
N TYR A 286 30.11 5.72 -14.65
CA TYR A 286 31.39 5.19 -14.20
C TYR A 286 31.25 3.69 -13.87
N SER A 287 32.31 3.03 -13.38
CA SER A 287 32.26 1.61 -13.03
C SER A 287 31.12 1.34 -12.03
N GLY A 288 30.12 0.57 -12.46
CA GLY A 288 28.89 0.35 -11.72
C GLY A 288 27.82 -0.27 -12.61
N VAL A 289 26.58 -0.26 -12.13
CA VAL A 289 25.39 -0.77 -12.85
C VAL A 289 24.57 0.35 -13.50
N ASP A 290 25.05 1.60 -13.44
CA ASP A 290 24.34 2.76 -13.97
C ASP A 290 24.55 2.90 -15.48
N ASP A 291 23.50 3.31 -16.18
CA ASP A 291 23.54 3.51 -17.63
C ASP A 291 24.32 4.78 -18.02
N ALA A 292 25.12 4.69 -19.07
CA ALA A 292 25.63 5.87 -19.75
C ALA A 292 24.50 6.52 -20.56
N VAL A 293 24.26 7.82 -20.36
CA VAL A 293 23.14 8.56 -20.95
C VAL A 293 23.64 9.64 -21.89
N ILE A 294 23.11 9.67 -23.10
CA ILE A 294 23.27 10.79 -24.03
C ILE A 294 21.95 11.53 -24.11
N TYR A 295 22.00 12.86 -24.04
CA TYR A 295 20.82 13.71 -24.09
C TYR A 295 20.97 14.74 -25.21
N LEU A 296 19.92 14.93 -26.02
CA LEU A 296 19.94 15.86 -27.14
C LEU A 296 18.83 16.91 -26.98
N PRO A 297 19.11 18.05 -26.33
CA PRO A 297 18.17 19.15 -26.26
C PRO A 297 18.28 20.08 -27.48
N GLN A 298 17.13 20.55 -27.96
CA GLN A 298 17.00 21.66 -28.91
C GLN A 298 15.99 22.66 -28.33
N GLY A 299 16.48 23.75 -27.73
CA GLY A 299 15.63 24.72 -27.04
C GLY A 299 14.82 24.08 -25.92
N LEU A 300 13.48 24.18 -25.99
CA LEU A 300 12.54 23.58 -25.02
C LEU A 300 12.23 22.10 -25.29
N HIS A 301 12.71 21.55 -26.41
CA HIS A 301 12.52 20.14 -26.75
C HIS A 301 13.72 19.33 -26.31
N SER A 302 13.47 18.11 -25.82
CA SER A 302 14.52 17.19 -25.47
C SER A 302 14.19 15.76 -25.82
N LYS A 303 15.24 15.02 -26.19
CA LYS A 303 15.20 13.58 -26.46
C LYS A 303 16.30 12.90 -25.64
N VAL A 304 15.90 11.93 -24.83
CA VAL A 304 16.78 10.92 -24.22
C VAL A 304 16.92 9.79 -25.23
#